data_AF-A0A524BL82-F1
#
_entry.id   AF-A0A524BL82-F1
#
_cell.length_a   1.000
_cell.length_b   1.000
_cell.length_c   1.000
_cell.angle_alpha   90.00
_cell.angle_beta   90.00
_cell.angle_gamma   90.00
#
_symmetry.space_group_name_H-M   'P 1'
#
loop_
_entity.id
_entity.type
_entity.pdbx_description
1 polymer ?
#
loop_
_entity_poly.entity_id
_entity_poly.type
_entity_poly.pdbx_seq_one_letter_code
_entity_poly.pdbx_strand_id
1 'polypeptide(L)'
;SDTNGFVNALPMLHHRTMPSIAGGALSLDQVVTMGGRDADLGQPWKGDASLELFDSEWDQPASLLPVREVIGGYYREVGVTFAGGTLLEDRSKPV
;
A
#
# COMPACT_ATOMS: atom_id res chain seq x y z
N SER A 1 -1.48 -1.82 22.52
CA SER A 1 -0.07 -2.15 22.79
C SER A 1 0.72 -0.85 22.62
N ASP A 2 1.85 -0.72 23.31
CA ASP A 2 2.64 0.52 23.34
C ASP A 2 3.20 0.92 21.96
N THR A 3 3.24 -0.03 21.02
CA THR A 3 3.83 0.16 19.69
C THR A 3 2.88 -0.15 18.54
N ASN A 4 1.55 -0.32 18.77
CA ASN A 4 0.59 -0.77 17.74
C ASN A 4 1.03 -0.25 16.37
N GLY A 5 1.52 -1.19 15.55
CA GLY A 5 2.27 -0.85 14.36
C GLY A 5 1.40 -0.05 13.41
N PHE A 6 2.01 0.89 12.69
CA PHE A 6 1.40 1.49 11.53
C PHE A 6 1.84 0.65 10.32
N VAL A 7 0.88 0.10 9.57
CA VAL A 7 1.17 -0.82 8.45
C VAL A 7 2.05 -0.19 7.37
N ASN A 8 2.07 1.15 7.28
CA ASN A 8 2.91 1.92 6.37
C ASN A 8 4.09 2.61 7.09
N ALA A 9 4.49 2.12 8.27
CA ALA A 9 5.68 2.62 8.99
C ALA A 9 6.98 2.19 8.32
N LEU A 10 6.97 1.04 7.64
CA LEU A 10 8.10 0.56 6.84
C LEU A 10 8.02 1.13 5.42
N PRO A 11 9.16 1.23 4.71
CA PRO A 11 9.15 1.60 3.31
C PRO A 11 8.25 0.66 2.50
N MET A 12 7.26 1.24 1.83
CA MET A 12 6.29 0.54 1.00
C MET A 12 6.81 0.43 -0.43
N LEU A 13 6.73 -0.78 -1.00
CA LEU A 13 7.00 -1.00 -2.41
C LEU A 13 5.78 -0.62 -3.25
N HIS A 14 6.01 0.13 -4.31
CA HIS A 14 5.01 0.51 -5.29
C HIS A 14 5.51 0.24 -6.70
N HIS A 15 4.57 -0.11 -7.58
CA HIS A 15 4.82 -0.13 -9.02
C HIS A 15 4.38 1.19 -9.63
N ARG A 16 5.28 1.85 -10.37
CA ARG A 16 4.91 2.94 -11.28
C ARG A 16 4.81 2.35 -12.68
N THR A 17 3.57 2.10 -13.10
CA THR A 17 3.27 1.46 -14.38
C THR A 17 2.45 2.38 -15.26
N MET A 18 2.89 2.59 -16.49
CA MET A 18 2.14 3.35 -17.50
C MET A 18 2.20 2.61 -18.84
N PRO A 19 1.08 2.14 -19.39
CA PRO A 19 1.04 1.56 -20.73
C PRO A 19 1.40 2.61 -21.80
N SER A 20 2.14 2.19 -22.83
CA SER A 20 2.37 3.04 -23.99
C SER A 20 1.14 3.08 -24.90
N ILE A 21 0.77 4.27 -25.37
CA ILE A 21 -0.27 4.43 -26.41
C ILE A 21 0.22 4.02 -27.80
N ALA A 22 1.54 4.00 -28.04
CA ALA A 22 2.13 3.49 -29.28
C ALA A 22 2.15 1.94 -29.34
N GLY A 23 1.84 1.27 -28.21
CA GLY A 23 1.83 -0.17 -28.08
C GLY A 23 3.19 -0.79 -27.74
N GLY A 24 3.22 -2.11 -27.53
CA GLY A 24 4.43 -2.93 -27.45
C GLY A 24 5.16 -2.99 -26.10
N ALA A 25 5.02 -2.00 -25.22
CA ALA A 25 5.63 -2.01 -23.88
C ALA A 25 4.95 -1.04 -22.90
N LEU A 26 5.37 -1.10 -21.63
CA LEU A 26 5.09 -0.06 -20.65
C LEU A 26 6.08 1.11 -20.83
N SER A 27 5.57 2.34 -20.96
CA SER A 27 6.39 3.57 -20.94
C SER A 27 7.00 3.83 -19.56
N LEU A 28 6.36 3.34 -18.50
CA LEU A 28 6.92 3.25 -17.15
C LEU A 28 6.75 1.82 -16.66
N ASP A 29 7.85 1.15 -16.33
CA ASP A 29 7.91 -0.13 -15.62
C ASP A 29 8.97 0.00 -14.53
N GLN A 30 8.57 0.57 -13.39
CA GLN A 30 9.48 0.90 -12.31
C GLN A 30 8.99 0.34 -10.98
N VAL A 31 9.92 -0.17 -10.18
CA VAL A 31 9.71 -0.45 -8.76
C VAL A 31 10.27 0.73 -7.97
N VAL A 32 9.44 1.35 -7.14
CA VAL A 32 9.84 2.44 -6.26
C VAL A 32 9.49 2.11 -4.82
N THR A 33 10.22 2.70 -3.88
CA THR A 33 9.90 2.62 -2.46
C THR A 33 9.65 4.01 -1.89
N MET A 34 8.73 4.12 -0.94
CA MET A 34 8.42 5.37 -0.25
C MET A 34 8.04 5.09 1.20
N GLY A 35 8.38 6.00 2.11
CA GLY A 35 8.02 5.89 3.53
C GLY A 35 7.60 7.26 4.08
N GLY A 36 6.74 7.24 5.10
CA GLY A 36 6.36 8.45 5.82
C GLY A 36 7.51 8.97 6.71
N ARG A 37 7.64 10.29 6.81
CA ARG A 37 8.51 10.98 7.78
C ARG A 37 7.69 11.92 8.67
N ASP A 38 8.32 12.46 9.72
CA ASP A 38 7.71 13.42 10.64
C ASP A 38 6.41 12.89 11.26
N ALA A 39 6.47 11.69 11.81
CA ALA A 39 5.30 11.01 12.34
C ALA A 39 4.78 11.70 13.61
N ASP A 40 3.52 12.14 13.57
CA ASP A 40 2.74 12.59 14.71
C ASP A 40 1.60 11.59 14.93
N LEU A 41 1.64 10.87 16.04
CA LEU A 41 0.85 9.65 16.21
C LEU A 41 0.01 9.73 17.48
N GLY A 42 -1.30 9.55 17.33
CA GLY A 42 -2.23 9.52 18.45
C GLY A 42 -2.14 8.25 19.30
N GLN A 43 -3.03 8.12 20.28
CA GLN A 43 -3.07 6.98 21.19
C GLN A 43 -3.36 5.66 20.43
N PRO A 44 -2.57 4.60 20.63
CA PRO A 44 -2.83 3.30 20.02
C PRO A 44 -3.88 2.48 20.79
N TRP A 45 -4.85 1.92 20.06
CA TRP A 45 -5.89 1.03 20.59
C TRP A 45 -5.84 -0.34 19.92
N LYS A 46 -5.99 -1.40 20.71
CA LYS A 46 -6.11 -2.78 20.22
C LYS A 46 -7.47 -3.32 20.65
N GLY A 47 -8.13 -4.06 19.77
CA GLY A 47 -9.39 -4.73 20.05
C GLY A 47 -9.67 -5.88 19.10
N ASP A 48 -10.83 -6.47 19.26
CA ASP A 48 -11.36 -7.47 18.31
C ASP A 48 -11.89 -6.76 17.06
N ALA A 49 -11.76 -7.43 15.90
CA ALA A 49 -12.24 -6.91 14.62
C ALA A 49 -12.81 -8.04 13.77
N SER A 50 -13.74 -7.70 12.89
CA SER A 50 -14.20 -8.54 11.78
C SER A 50 -13.96 -7.80 10.47
N LEU A 51 -13.74 -8.56 9.39
CA LEU A 51 -13.58 -8.03 8.05
C LEU A 51 -14.32 -8.93 7.06
N GLU A 52 -15.22 -8.33 6.30
CA GLU A 52 -15.90 -8.96 5.18
C GLU A 52 -15.58 -8.15 3.92
N LEU A 53 -15.17 -8.84 2.85
CA LEU A 53 -14.91 -8.25 1.55
C LEU A 53 -16.04 -8.64 0.59
N PHE A 54 -16.36 -7.74 -0.33
CA PHE A 54 -17.40 -7.95 -1.33
C PHE A 54 -16.89 -7.62 -2.73
N ASP A 55 -17.31 -8.39 -3.71
CA ASP A 55 -17.03 -8.08 -5.11
C ASP A 55 -18.01 -7.04 -5.66
N SER A 56 -17.57 -6.37 -6.71
CA SER A 56 -18.36 -5.42 -7.50
C SER A 56 -18.13 -5.68 -9.00
N GLU A 57 -18.85 -4.96 -9.85
CA GLU A 57 -18.63 -5.03 -11.30
C GLU A 57 -17.25 -4.48 -11.73
N TRP A 58 -16.60 -3.67 -10.87
CA TRP A 58 -15.34 -2.99 -11.16
C TRP A 58 -14.13 -3.63 -10.47
N ASP A 59 -14.35 -4.38 -9.39
CA ASP A 59 -13.29 -4.94 -8.55
C ASP A 59 -13.74 -6.23 -7.88
N GLN A 60 -12.80 -7.15 -7.62
CA GLN A 60 -13.05 -8.50 -7.14
C GLN A 60 -12.27 -8.83 -5.84
N PRO A 61 -12.28 -7.96 -4.81
CA PRO A 61 -11.44 -8.15 -3.63
C PRO A 61 -11.81 -9.39 -2.81
N ALA A 62 -13.08 -9.80 -2.78
CA ALA A 62 -13.50 -10.99 -2.03
C ALA A 62 -12.98 -12.27 -2.71
N SER A 63 -13.06 -12.31 -4.05
CA SER A 63 -12.62 -13.46 -4.84
C SER A 63 -11.09 -13.55 -4.96
N LEU A 64 -10.39 -12.43 -5.13
CA LEU A 64 -8.93 -12.40 -5.36
C LEU A 64 -8.12 -12.41 -4.05
N LEU A 65 -8.66 -11.84 -2.97
CA LEU A 65 -7.98 -11.70 -1.68
C LEU A 65 -8.82 -12.29 -0.53
N PRO A 66 -9.11 -13.60 -0.54
CA PRO A 66 -10.00 -14.21 0.43
C PRO A 66 -9.45 -14.08 1.86
N VAL A 67 -10.27 -13.53 2.76
CA VAL A 67 -9.94 -13.41 4.19
C VAL A 67 -9.97 -14.80 4.83
N ARG A 68 -8.81 -15.28 5.27
CA ARG A 68 -8.68 -16.60 5.94
C ARG A 68 -8.78 -16.51 7.44
N GLU A 69 -8.20 -15.46 8.01
CA GLU A 69 -8.08 -15.26 9.45
C GLU A 69 -7.91 -13.77 9.75
N VAL A 70 -8.58 -13.28 10.79
CA VAL A 70 -8.34 -11.94 11.34
C VAL A 70 -7.32 -12.08 12.48
N ILE A 71 -6.10 -11.60 12.25
CA ILE A 71 -4.98 -11.73 13.22
C ILE A 71 -4.91 -10.58 14.25
N GLY A 72 -5.79 -9.58 14.14
CA GLY A 72 -5.95 -8.52 15.14
C GLY A 72 -6.62 -7.25 14.61
N GLY A 73 -7.29 -6.52 15.51
CA GLY A 73 -7.85 -5.20 15.26
C GLY A 73 -7.02 -4.10 15.94
N TYR A 74 -6.66 -3.08 15.18
CA TYR A 74 -5.86 -1.95 15.66
C TYR A 74 -6.45 -0.63 15.17
N TYR A 75 -6.47 0.37 16.04
CA TYR A 75 -6.87 1.74 15.70
C TYR A 75 -5.82 2.72 16.24
N ARG A 76 -5.48 3.73 15.43
CA ARG A 76 -4.58 4.83 15.80
C ARG A 76 -4.76 6.00 14.83
N GLU A 77 -4.68 7.22 15.33
CA GLU A 77 -4.57 8.43 14.50
C GLU A 77 -3.12 8.57 14.00
N VAL A 78 -2.96 8.86 12.70
CA VAL A 78 -1.65 8.91 12.06
C VAL A 78 -1.53 10.19 11.22
N GLY A 79 -0.63 11.08 11.64
CA GLY A 79 -0.09 12.17 10.83
C GLY A 79 1.30 11.80 10.34
N VAL A 80 1.52 11.80 9.02
CA VAL A 80 2.84 11.58 8.41
C VAL A 80 2.98 12.44 7.16
N THR A 81 4.22 12.82 6.85
CA THR A 81 4.56 13.47 5.59
C THR A 81 5.07 12.45 4.59
N PHE A 82 4.45 12.38 3.41
CA PHE A 82 4.95 11.62 2.26
C PHE A 82 5.60 12.57 1.25
N ALA A 83 6.94 12.57 1.19
CA ALA A 83 7.71 13.54 0.42
C ALA A 83 8.66 12.87 -0.59
N GLY A 84 8.07 12.03 -1.45
CA GLY A 84 8.82 11.31 -2.48
C GLY A 84 9.42 9.99 -1.99
N GLY A 85 10.13 9.32 -2.89
CA GLY A 85 10.65 7.98 -2.67
C GLY A 85 11.90 7.71 -3.49
N THR A 86 12.35 6.46 -3.48
CA THR A 86 13.57 6.00 -4.16
C THR A 86 13.20 5.04 -5.27
N LEU A 87 13.80 5.23 -6.46
CA LEU A 87 13.74 4.26 -7.55
C LEU A 87 14.62 3.05 -7.20
N LEU A 88 14.03 1.86 -7.17
CA LEU A 88 14.74 0.61 -6.88
C LEU A 88 15.11 -0.14 -8.15
N GLU A 89 14.21 -0.17 -9.12
CA GLU A 89 14.42 -0.84 -10.40
C GLU A 89 13.69 -0.09 -11.51
N ASP A 90 14.34 0.05 -12.67
CA ASP A 90 13.76 0.63 -13.87
C ASP A 90 13.93 -0.30 -15.07
N ARG A 91 12.81 -0.80 -15.57
CA ARG A 91 12.70 -1.63 -16.77
C ARG A 91 11.94 -0.92 -17.89
N SER A 92 11.69 0.38 -17.74
CA SER A 92 10.99 1.19 -18.72
C SER A 92 11.73 1.14 -20.05
N LYS A 93 11.00 0.97 -21.14
CA LYS A 93 11.56 0.99 -22.49
C LYS A 93 11.20 2.30 -23.18
N PRO A 94 12.12 2.91 -23.93
CA PRO A 94 11.74 3.93 -24.89
C PRO A 94 10.71 3.32 -25.84
N VAL A 95 9.61 4.03 -26.06
CA VAL A 95 8.56 3.68 -27.02
C VAL A 95 8.60 4.61 -28.20
#